data_AF-A0A4P8L5K1-F1
#
_entry.id   AF-A0A4P8L5K1-F1
#
_cell.length_a   1.000
_cell.length_b   1.000
_cell.length_c   1.000
_cell.angle_alpha   90.00
_cell.angle_beta   90.00
_cell.angle_gamma   90.00
#
_symmetry.space_group_name_H-M   'P 1'
#
loop_
_entity.id
_entity.type
_entity.pdbx_description
1 polymer ?
#
loop_
_entity_poly.entity_id
_entity_poly.type
_entity_poly.pdbx_seq_one_letter_code
_entity_poly.pdbx_strand_id
1 'polypeptide(L)' 'MSVRELAAELYRQMKRVEELERTLAALPPGDARREALEGELREARKERDQLKRALEGSKA' A
#
# COMPACT_ATOMS: atom_id res chain seq x y z
N MET A 1 1.72 -18.90 3.49
CA MET A 1 2.29 -17.94 4.47
C MET A 1 1.63 -18.20 5.82
N SER A 2 2.38 -18.13 6.90
CA SER A 2 1.82 -18.09 8.25
C SER A 2 1.10 -16.76 8.50
N VAL A 3 0.19 -16.73 9.47
CA VAL A 3 -0.49 -15.50 9.92
C VAL A 3 0.51 -14.40 10.29
N ARG A 4 1.67 -14.78 10.85
CA ARG A 4 2.75 -13.83 11.21
C ARG A 4 3.40 -13.20 9.98
N GLU A 5 3.64 -13.98 8.93
CA GLU A 5 4.20 -13.47 7.67
C GLU A 5 3.23 -12.53 6.96
N LEU A 6 1.94 -12.88 6.94
CA LEU A 6 0.87 -12.02 6.41
C LEU A 6 0.80 -10.67 7.16
N ALA A 7 0.89 -10.69 8.49
CA ALA A 7 0.88 -9.46 9.29
C ALA A 7 2.11 -8.59 9.02
N ALA A 8 3.29 -9.19 8.89
CA ALA A 8 4.53 -8.47 8.58
C ALA A 8 4.48 -7.85 7.17
N GLU A 9 3.96 -8.59 6.19
CA GLU A 9 3.78 -8.10 4.81
C GLU A 9 2.74 -6.97 4.76
N LEU A 10 1.61 -7.12 5.46
CA LEU A 10 0.60 -6.07 5.56
C LEU A 10 1.21 -4.78 6.14
N TYR A 11 2.04 -4.89 7.18
CA TYR A 11 2.71 -3.72 7.76
C TYR A 11 3.66 -3.04 6.76
N ARG A 12 4.46 -3.82 6.01
CA ARG A 12 5.34 -3.28 4.95
C ARG A 12 4.53 -2.53 3.90
N GLN A 13 3.42 -3.13 3.45
CA GLN A 13 2.57 -2.50 2.43
C GLN A 13 1.85 -1.26 2.94
N MET A 14 1.44 -1.23 4.21
CA MET A 14 0.92 -0.02 4.83
C MET A 14 1.96 1.10 4.83
N LYS A 15 3.22 0.80 5.16
CA LYS A 15 4.31 1.79 5.12
C LYS A 15 4.58 2.29 3.70
N ARG A 16 4.56 1.41 2.70
CA ARG A 16 4.71 1.81 1.30
C ARG A 16 3.61 2.77 0.84
N VAL A 17 2.36 2.50 1.22
CA VAL A 17 1.22 3.40 0.95
C VAL A 17 1.45 4.77 1.60
N GLU A 18 1.83 4.81 2.88
CA GLU A 18 2.13 6.07 3.58
C GLU A 18 3.25 6.87 2.91
N GLU A 19 4.32 6.21 2.47
CA GLU A 19 5.43 6.85 1.76
C GLU A 19 5.02 7.41 0.40
N LEU A 20 4.23 6.65 -0.37
CA LEU A 20 3.71 7.09 -1.66
C LEU A 20 2.77 8.29 -1.49
N GLU A 21 1.88 8.28 -0.49
CA GLU A 21 0.99 9.40 -0.17
C GLU A 21 1.77 10.65 0.22
N ARG A 22 2.79 10.51 1.08
CA ARG A 22 3.67 11.63 1.46
C ARG A 22 4.41 12.20 0.27
N THR A 23 4.96 11.33 -0.57
CA THR A 23 5.68 11.74 -1.78
C THR A 23 4.74 12.49 -2.73
N LEU A 24 3.54 11.95 -2.97
CA LEU A 24 2.55 12.60 -3.83
C LEU A 24 2.08 13.94 -3.28
N ALA A 25 1.88 14.05 -1.96
CA ALA A 25 1.50 15.29 -1.29
C ALA A 25 2.60 16.36 -1.37
N ALA A 26 3.87 15.95 -1.36
CA ALA A 26 5.01 16.86 -1.50
C ALA A 26 5.23 17.34 -2.95
N LEU A 27 4.66 16.65 -3.95
CA LEU A 27 4.81 17.04 -5.35
C LEU A 27 3.88 18.17 -5.75
N PRO A 28 4.41 19.17 -6.49
CA PRO A 28 3.61 20.29 -6.97
C PRO A 28 2.50 19.82 -7.94
N PRO A 29 1.36 20.52 -8.00
CA PRO A 29 0.34 20.26 -9.01
C PRO A 29 0.92 20.37 -10.42
N GLY A 30 0.70 19.36 -11.26
CA GLY A 30 1.23 19.31 -12.63
C GLY A 30 2.62 18.68 -12.77
N ASP A 31 3.25 18.20 -11.69
CA ASP A 31 4.46 17.38 -11.81
C ASP A 31 4.13 16.08 -12.57
N ALA A 32 4.86 15.80 -13.65
CA ALA A 32 4.65 14.63 -14.50
C ALA A 32 4.76 13.29 -13.74
N ARG A 33 5.45 13.26 -12.60
CA ARG A 33 5.59 12.06 -11.76
C ARG A 33 4.34 11.77 -10.93
N ARG A 34 3.43 12.74 -10.75
CA ARG A 34 2.20 12.55 -9.96
C ARG A 34 1.35 11.41 -10.51
N GLU A 35 1.14 11.36 -11.83
CA GLU A 35 0.30 10.33 -12.46
C GLU A 35 0.88 8.92 -12.23
N ALA A 36 2.20 8.77 -12.37
CA ALA A 36 2.89 7.52 -12.08
C ALA A 36 2.77 7.13 -10.59
N LEU A 37 3.02 8.06 -9.68
CA LEU A 37 2.89 7.82 -8.23
C LEU A 37 1.46 7.53 -7.79
N GLU A 38 0.46 8.15 -8.41
CA GLU A 38 -0.95 7.83 -8.20
C GLU A 38 -1.28 6.42 -8.68
N GLY A 39 -0.68 5.99 -9.81
CA GLY A 39 -0.74 4.60 -10.28
C GLY A 39 -0.16 3.61 -9.27
N GLU A 40 1.07 3.85 -8.83
CA GLU A 40 1.72 3.03 -7.79
C GLU A 40 0.92 3.00 -6.49
N LEU A 41 0.37 4.14 -6.06
CA LEU A 41 -0.44 4.23 -4.85
C LEU A 41 -1.73 3.42 -4.96
N ARG A 42 -2.38 3.40 -6.13
CA ARG A 42 -3.58 2.58 -6.36
C ARG A 42 -3.27 1.10 -6.24
N GLU A 43 -2.18 0.62 -6.84
CA GLU A 43 -1.80 -0.79 -6.74
C GLU A 43 -1.36 -1.15 -5.32
N ALA A 44 -0.56 -0.34 -4.65
CA ALA A 44 -0.15 -0.58 -3.26
C ALA A 44 -1.35 -0.65 -2.30
N ARG A 45 -2.37 0.19 -2.49
CA ARG A 45 -3.62 0.13 -1.70
C ARG A 45 -4.40 -1.16 -1.97
N LYS A 46 -4.46 -1.60 -3.23
CA LYS A 46 -5.12 -2.85 -3.61
C LYS A 46 -4.42 -4.06 -3.00
N GLU A 47 -3.09 -4.12 -3.04
CA GLU A 47 -2.28 -5.16 -2.40
C GLU A 47 -2.49 -5.19 -0.88
N ARG A 48 -2.45 -4.02 -0.22
CA ARG A 48 -2.77 -3.87 1.20
C ARG A 48 -4.14 -4.45 1.53
N ASP A 49 -5.16 -4.12 0.73
CA ASP A 49 -6.53 -4.57 0.98
C ASP A 49 -6.69 -6.08 0.78
N GLN A 50 -5.98 -6.66 -0.19
CA GLN A 50 -5.92 -8.12 -0.39
C GLN A 50 -5.26 -8.81 0.81
N LEU A 51 -4.11 -8.30 1.28
CA LEU A 51 -3.41 -8.83 2.45
C LEU A 51 -4.26 -8.75 3.71
N LYS A 52 -4.99 -7.64 3.89
CA LYS A 52 -5.91 -7.45 5.01
C LYS A 52 -7.03 -8.50 4.98
N ARG A 53 -7.66 -8.72 3.83
CA ARG A 53 -8.69 -9.77 3.66
C ARG A 53 -8.13 -11.17 3.92
N ALA A 54 -6.94 -11.46 3.43
CA ALA A 54 -6.28 -12.76 3.64
C ALA A 54 -5.95 -12.99 5.13
N LEU A 55 -5.49 -11.95 5.83
CA LEU A 55 -5.23 -12.00 7.26
C LEU A 55 -6.51 -12.19 8.07
N GLU A 56 -7.60 -11.49 7.72
CA GLU A 56 -8.91 -11.65 8.34
C GLU A 56 -9.46 -13.07 8.13
N GLY A 57 -9.37 -13.60 6.90
CA GLY A 57 -9.79 -14.97 6.59
C GLY A 57 -8.93 -16.05 7.26
N SER A 58 -7.66 -15.76 7.58
CA SER A 58 -6.76 -16.69 8.28
C SER A 58 -6.95 -16.71 9.80
N LYS A 59 -7.74 -15.79 10.35
CA LYS A 59 -8.14 -15.76 11.77
C LYS A 59 -9.43 -16.56 12.04
N ALA A 60 -10.12 -17.00 10.99
CA ALA A 60 -11.35 -17.78 11.05
C ALA A 60 -11.10 -19.27 11.29
#